data_AF-A0A3R6JVL3-F1
#
_entry.id   AF-A0A3R6JVL3-F1
#
_cell.length_a   1.000
_cell.length_b   1.000
_cell.length_c   1.000
_cell.angle_alpha   90.00
_cell.angle_beta   90.00
_cell.angle_gamma   90.00
#
_symmetry.space_group_name_H-M   'P 1'
#
loop_
_entity.id
_entity.type
_entity.pdbx_description
1 polymer ?
#
loop_
_entity_poly.entity_id
_entity_poly.type
_entity_poly.pdbx_seq_one_letter_code
_entity_poly.pdbx_strand_id
1 'polypeptide(L)'
;MGRFMNHKKLVVALALIATALILTHLPVSEADAAASASDFLIEGSTLTKYRGTDERVTIPDTVEVVGESAFENNQKVQLVVVPKSVKRMDAYVFWGCDNLEEVVLGKGLTAVDEYAFSGCTGLKQITIPENVQSIDAQAFAGCTNLTDIYIPDTVTSIADDAFLNCDNVTIHADEGSVAAKFAQKLAEQKSQSPLVTAAPMATPAADGTSDSQATTEPAPTETPTPAPTPVPGNVIGSTFVVGNHAMVMMLPEEETVQQGYTEPETGQETSGESQDITAETEDGKIPEWKYYRNQSVGAVSIPEGTTEIGRFAFSRSSAESVTFPEGVTTIDYASFYHCDDLNSVILPDTVTRVEAKAFTHTGWMDDFEENSMDDYLISGDILVAYKGDLPEVTIPDGVRVIADEVFRSHTELKKVHLPASVTNIGDSAFPEGIEIINE
;
A
#
# COMPACT_ATOMS: atom_id res chain seq x y z
N MET A 1 35.10 -25.84 10.93
CA MET A 1 34.54 -26.51 12.13
C MET A 1 33.43 -25.61 12.68
N GLY A 2 32.18 -25.91 12.35
CA GLY A 2 30.97 -25.58 13.13
C GLY A 2 30.49 -24.13 13.30
N ARG A 3 29.38 -23.78 12.61
CA ARG A 3 28.15 -23.08 13.10
C ARG A 3 27.32 -22.65 11.87
N PHE A 4 26.50 -23.51 11.24
CA PHE A 4 25.11 -23.88 11.58
C PHE A 4 24.18 -22.70 11.97
N MET A 5 23.13 -22.54 11.14
CA MET A 5 21.89 -21.72 11.26
C MET A 5 22.02 -20.22 10.95
N ASN A 6 21.32 -19.66 9.96
CA ASN A 6 19.86 -19.50 9.95
C ASN A 6 19.21 -19.68 8.55
N HIS A 7 19.22 -20.91 8.04
CA HIS A 7 18.46 -21.33 6.84
C HIS A 7 16.92 -21.36 7.04
N LYS A 8 16.39 -20.85 8.15
CA LYS A 8 14.95 -20.96 8.47
C LYS A 8 14.09 -19.77 8.02
N LYS A 9 14.68 -18.61 7.69
CA LYS A 9 13.92 -17.47 7.13
C LYS A 9 13.65 -17.61 5.62
N LEU A 10 14.42 -18.45 4.92
CA LEU A 10 14.37 -18.59 3.46
C LEU A 10 13.39 -19.68 2.95
N VAL A 11 12.87 -20.52 3.86
CA VAL A 11 12.07 -21.71 3.47
C VAL A 11 10.56 -21.45 3.53
N VAL A 12 10.12 -20.31 4.06
CA VAL A 12 8.69 -20.00 4.20
C VAL A 12 8.11 -19.30 2.95
N ALA A 13 8.92 -18.71 2.08
CA ALA A 13 8.46 -18.01 0.87
C ALA A 13 8.18 -18.93 -0.35
N LEU A 14 8.35 -20.26 -0.24
CA LEU A 14 8.44 -21.18 -1.38
C LEU A 14 7.26 -22.15 -1.54
N ALA A 15 6.09 -21.89 -0.93
CA ALA A 15 4.97 -22.84 -0.92
C ALA A 15 3.60 -22.34 -1.42
N LEU A 16 3.50 -21.18 -2.09
CA LEU A 16 2.21 -20.69 -2.62
C LEU A 16 2.29 -20.23 -4.09
N ILE A 17 2.89 -21.08 -4.94
CA ILE A 17 2.64 -21.05 -6.39
C ILE A 17 1.74 -22.24 -6.71
N ALA A 18 0.42 -22.07 -6.58
CA ALA A 18 -0.53 -22.96 -7.25
C ALA A 18 -1.90 -22.28 -7.36
N THR A 19 -2.46 -22.35 -8.57
CA THR A 19 -3.83 -22.02 -9.01
C THR A 19 -4.21 -20.54 -9.16
N ALA A 20 -3.77 -19.94 -10.26
CA ALA A 20 -4.53 -18.90 -10.98
C ALA A 20 -4.49 -19.19 -12.49
N LEU A 21 -5.22 -20.22 -12.92
CA LEU A 21 -5.51 -20.47 -14.33
C LEU A 21 -6.74 -21.39 -14.50
N ILE A 22 -7.94 -20.85 -14.31
CA ILE A 22 -9.16 -21.33 -15.00
C ILE A 22 -9.98 -20.10 -15.40
N LEU A 23 -10.09 -19.92 -16.72
CA LEU A 23 -10.79 -18.86 -17.44
C LEU A 23 -12.33 -18.99 -17.37
N THR A 24 -12.97 -17.81 -17.50
CA THR A 24 -14.15 -17.50 -18.35
C THR A 24 -15.53 -18.10 -18.07
N HIS A 25 -16.50 -17.18 -18.15
CA HIS A 25 -17.93 -17.34 -18.43
C HIS A 25 -18.84 -17.75 -17.28
N LEU A 26 -19.55 -16.74 -16.74
CA LEU A 26 -21.01 -16.76 -16.55
C LEU A 26 -21.50 -15.30 -16.63
N PRO A 27 -22.52 -14.98 -17.44
CA PRO A 27 -23.11 -13.65 -17.44
C PRO A 27 -23.89 -13.53 -16.13
N VAL A 28 -23.36 -12.76 -15.17
CA VAL A 28 -24.15 -12.31 -14.03
C VAL A 28 -25.19 -11.37 -14.63
N SER A 29 -26.44 -11.82 -14.64
CA SER A 29 -27.52 -11.11 -15.31
C SER A 29 -27.73 -9.74 -14.66
N GLU A 30 -28.26 -8.74 -15.39
CA GLU A 30 -28.60 -7.42 -14.83
C GLU A 30 -29.49 -7.49 -13.56
N ALA A 31 -30.17 -8.62 -13.35
CA ALA A 31 -30.94 -8.91 -12.14
C ALA A 31 -30.09 -9.16 -10.88
N ASP A 32 -28.88 -9.69 -11.03
CA ASP A 32 -27.94 -9.96 -9.92
C ASP A 32 -27.15 -8.69 -9.54
N ALA A 33 -26.82 -7.84 -10.51
CA ALA A 33 -26.19 -6.52 -10.25
C ALA A 33 -27.17 -5.54 -9.56
N ALA A 34 -28.46 -5.60 -9.91
CA ALA A 34 -29.52 -4.86 -9.21
C ALA A 34 -29.83 -5.45 -7.82
N ALA A 35 -29.51 -6.72 -7.55
CA ALA A 35 -29.63 -7.34 -6.24
C ALA A 35 -28.52 -6.87 -5.27
N SER A 36 -27.29 -6.70 -5.75
CA SER A 36 -26.12 -6.27 -4.95
C SER A 36 -26.28 -4.87 -4.32
N ALA A 37 -26.97 -3.92 -4.96
CA ALA A 37 -27.25 -2.61 -4.36
C ALA A 37 -28.24 -2.68 -3.18
N SER A 38 -29.05 -3.74 -3.08
CA SER A 38 -29.98 -3.96 -1.95
C SER A 38 -29.32 -4.56 -0.71
N ASP A 39 -28.09 -5.07 -0.87
CA ASP A 39 -27.34 -5.69 0.21
C ASP A 39 -26.70 -4.67 1.14
N PHE A 40 -26.42 -3.46 0.65
CA PHE A 40 -25.90 -2.36 1.46
C PHE A 40 -27.07 -1.51 1.97
N LEU A 41 -27.32 -1.57 3.28
CA LEU A 41 -28.22 -0.64 3.96
C LEU A 41 -27.43 0.62 4.30
N ILE A 42 -27.63 1.67 3.51
CA ILE A 42 -26.95 2.95 3.68
C ILE A 42 -27.98 4.01 4.08
N GLU A 43 -27.75 4.67 5.22
CA GLU A 43 -28.52 5.81 5.69
C GLU A 43 -27.68 7.09 5.54
N GLY A 44 -28.02 7.91 4.55
CA GLY A 44 -27.19 9.06 4.16
C GLY A 44 -25.84 8.59 3.61
N SER A 45 -24.76 8.87 4.34
CA SER A 45 -23.39 8.41 4.02
C SER A 45 -22.89 7.35 5.00
N THR A 46 -23.79 6.74 5.79
CA THR A 46 -23.42 5.71 6.78
C THR A 46 -23.90 4.34 6.31
N LEU A 47 -22.98 3.40 6.14
CA LEU A 47 -23.32 1.99 5.93
C LEU A 47 -23.72 1.37 7.27
N THR A 48 -25.01 1.15 7.48
CA THR A 48 -25.55 0.63 8.75
C THR A 48 -25.59 -0.89 8.78
N LYS A 49 -25.74 -1.55 7.63
CA LYS A 49 -25.66 -3.02 7.54
C LYS A 49 -25.31 -3.49 6.13
N TYR A 50 -24.48 -4.50 6.03
CA TYR A 50 -24.33 -5.33 4.83
C TYR A 50 -25.05 -6.67 5.03
N ARG A 51 -25.97 -7.00 4.12
CA ARG A 51 -26.77 -8.25 4.13
C ARG A 51 -26.44 -9.20 2.99
N GLY A 52 -25.50 -8.80 2.14
CA GLY A 52 -25.13 -9.60 0.98
C GLY A 52 -24.35 -10.84 1.37
N THR A 53 -24.25 -11.73 0.40
CA THR A 53 -23.59 -13.04 0.54
C THR A 53 -22.36 -13.15 -0.34
N ASP A 54 -21.90 -12.05 -0.92
CA ASP A 54 -20.73 -12.04 -1.79
C ASP A 54 -19.47 -12.33 -0.98
N GLU A 55 -18.57 -13.11 -1.57
CA GLU A 55 -17.29 -13.44 -0.95
C GLU A 55 -16.30 -12.27 -1.05
N ARG A 56 -16.50 -11.36 -2.00
CA ARG A 56 -15.67 -10.17 -2.22
C ARG A 56 -16.57 -8.94 -2.25
N VAL A 57 -16.35 -8.03 -1.31
CA VAL A 57 -17.20 -6.86 -1.11
C VAL A 57 -16.38 -5.59 -1.22
N THR A 58 -16.81 -4.68 -2.09
CA THR A 58 -16.28 -3.32 -2.14
C THR A 58 -17.33 -2.38 -1.57
N ILE A 59 -16.99 -1.68 -0.48
CA ILE A 59 -17.88 -0.68 0.10
C ILE A 59 -18.01 0.49 -0.90
N PRO A 60 -19.23 1.00 -1.17
CA PRO A 60 -19.41 2.10 -2.11
C PRO A 60 -18.67 3.37 -1.68
N ASP A 61 -18.09 4.10 -2.64
CA ASP A 61 -17.36 5.36 -2.39
C ASP A 61 -18.22 6.47 -1.78
N THR A 62 -19.55 6.35 -1.81
CA THR A 62 -20.50 7.27 -1.17
C THR A 62 -20.55 7.15 0.35
N VAL A 63 -19.97 6.08 0.92
CA VAL A 63 -19.94 5.82 2.35
C VAL A 63 -18.79 6.58 3.01
N GLU A 64 -19.12 7.43 3.97
CA GLU A 64 -18.13 8.12 4.82
C GLU A 64 -17.94 7.43 6.17
N VAL A 65 -18.93 6.67 6.64
CA VAL A 65 -18.92 5.98 7.92
C VAL A 65 -19.40 4.54 7.72
N VAL A 66 -18.60 3.57 8.17
CA VAL A 66 -19.09 2.20 8.33
C VAL A 66 -19.57 2.06 9.76
N GLY A 67 -20.88 2.00 9.91
CA GLY A 67 -21.54 2.03 11.22
C GLY A 67 -21.33 0.76 12.04
N GLU A 68 -21.68 0.86 13.31
CA GLU A 68 -21.53 -0.22 14.29
C GLU A 68 -22.12 -1.53 13.75
N SER A 69 -21.35 -2.62 13.85
CA SER A 69 -21.78 -3.96 13.42
C SER A 69 -22.23 -4.10 11.96
N ALA A 70 -21.79 -3.21 11.06
CA ALA A 70 -22.24 -3.22 9.66
C ALA A 70 -22.03 -4.58 8.96
N PHE A 71 -20.90 -5.25 9.19
CA PHE A 71 -20.58 -6.58 8.65
C PHE A 71 -20.63 -7.70 9.69
N GLU A 72 -21.04 -7.40 10.92
CA GLU A 72 -21.04 -8.33 12.05
C GLU A 72 -21.59 -9.72 11.68
N ASN A 73 -20.83 -10.76 12.05
CA ASN A 73 -21.08 -12.18 11.85
C ASN A 73 -21.29 -12.57 10.38
N ASN A 74 -20.78 -11.81 9.42
CA ASN A 74 -20.85 -12.21 8.02
C ASN A 74 -19.92 -13.41 7.76
N GLN A 75 -20.53 -14.57 7.54
CA GLN A 75 -19.85 -15.86 7.33
C GLN A 75 -19.53 -16.13 5.85
N LYS A 76 -19.70 -15.16 4.97
CA LYS A 76 -19.49 -15.33 3.52
C LYS A 76 -18.35 -14.49 3.00
N VAL A 77 -18.23 -13.27 3.50
CA VAL A 77 -17.22 -12.34 3.04
C VAL A 77 -15.81 -12.84 3.39
N GLN A 78 -14.94 -12.83 2.40
CA GLN A 78 -13.54 -13.22 2.47
C GLN A 78 -12.61 -12.03 2.22
N LEU A 79 -13.03 -11.09 1.38
CA LEU A 79 -12.31 -9.85 1.11
C LEU A 79 -13.25 -8.65 1.25
N VAL A 80 -12.81 -7.65 2.01
CA VAL A 80 -13.48 -6.34 2.05
C VAL A 80 -12.53 -5.23 1.63
N VAL A 81 -12.99 -4.40 0.69
CA VAL A 81 -12.29 -3.18 0.28
C VAL A 81 -13.04 -1.98 0.86
N VAL A 82 -12.38 -1.27 1.77
CA VAL A 82 -12.86 -0.03 2.39
C VAL A 82 -12.26 1.15 1.61
N PRO A 83 -13.07 1.98 0.94
CA PRO A 83 -12.56 3.06 0.11
C PRO A 83 -12.01 4.23 0.93
N LYS A 84 -11.24 5.11 0.28
CA LYS A 84 -10.65 6.31 0.91
C LYS A 84 -11.69 7.31 1.44
N SER A 85 -12.92 7.25 0.96
CA SER A 85 -14.03 8.11 1.40
C SER A 85 -14.48 7.78 2.82
N VAL A 86 -14.24 6.56 3.30
CA VAL A 86 -14.55 6.17 4.68
C VAL A 86 -13.58 6.85 5.63
N LYS A 87 -14.12 7.78 6.42
CA LYS A 87 -13.40 8.57 7.43
C LYS A 87 -13.38 7.86 8.79
N ARG A 88 -14.37 7.00 9.03
CA ARG A 88 -14.56 6.30 10.30
C ARG A 88 -15.19 4.93 10.11
N MET A 89 -14.72 3.97 10.90
CA MET A 89 -15.36 2.67 11.12
C MET A 89 -15.68 2.59 12.60
N ASP A 90 -16.95 2.41 12.94
CA ASP A 90 -17.39 2.34 14.33
C ASP A 90 -17.06 0.95 14.94
N ALA A 91 -17.42 0.74 16.21
CA ALA A 91 -17.15 -0.52 16.91
C ALA A 91 -17.81 -1.75 16.24
N TYR A 92 -17.23 -2.93 16.44
CA TYR A 92 -17.78 -4.23 16.00
C TYR A 92 -18.00 -4.41 14.49
N VAL A 93 -17.49 -3.54 13.61
CA VAL A 93 -17.82 -3.55 12.18
C VAL A 93 -17.70 -4.93 11.53
N PHE A 94 -16.60 -5.66 11.74
CA PHE A 94 -16.38 -7.02 11.24
C PHE A 94 -16.41 -8.10 12.33
N TRP A 95 -17.01 -7.81 13.48
CA TRP A 95 -17.00 -8.75 14.60
C TRP A 95 -17.55 -10.13 14.21
N GLY A 96 -16.78 -11.19 14.45
CA GLY A 96 -17.18 -12.57 14.14
C GLY A 96 -17.23 -12.93 12.65
N CYS A 97 -16.62 -12.14 11.76
CA CYS A 97 -16.47 -12.52 10.35
C CYS A 97 -15.38 -13.59 10.18
N ASP A 98 -15.69 -14.84 10.51
CA ASP A 98 -14.72 -15.94 10.56
C ASP A 98 -14.04 -16.25 9.23
N ASN A 99 -14.71 -16.00 8.09
CA ASN A 99 -14.16 -16.26 6.77
C ASN A 99 -13.44 -15.04 6.16
N LEU A 100 -13.42 -13.91 6.85
CA LEU A 100 -12.75 -12.69 6.36
C LEU A 100 -11.24 -12.89 6.39
N GLU A 101 -10.63 -13.10 5.23
CA GLU A 101 -9.21 -13.40 5.09
C GLU A 101 -8.36 -12.14 4.92
N GLU A 102 -8.93 -11.12 4.26
CA GLU A 102 -8.22 -9.90 3.88
C GLU A 102 -9.14 -8.68 3.96
N VAL A 103 -8.58 -7.57 4.44
CA VAL A 103 -9.25 -6.28 4.49
C VAL A 103 -8.28 -5.21 3.98
N VAL A 104 -8.72 -4.47 2.97
CA VAL A 104 -7.99 -3.32 2.43
C VAL A 104 -8.59 -2.06 3.04
N LEU A 105 -7.84 -1.43 3.95
CA LEU A 105 -8.28 -0.23 4.66
C LEU A 105 -7.95 1.04 3.86
N GLY A 106 -8.95 1.89 3.69
CA GLY A 106 -8.79 3.20 3.06
C GLY A 106 -7.98 4.17 3.94
N LYS A 107 -7.26 5.10 3.31
CA LYS A 107 -6.44 6.10 4.01
C LYS A 107 -7.26 7.14 4.81
N GLY A 108 -8.59 7.14 4.74
CA GLY A 108 -9.44 8.10 5.46
C GLY A 108 -9.58 7.82 6.96
N LEU A 109 -9.20 6.64 7.43
CA LEU A 109 -9.41 6.21 8.81
C LEU A 109 -8.44 6.87 9.80
N THR A 110 -8.97 7.25 10.95
CA THR A 110 -8.22 7.88 12.06
C THR A 110 -8.03 6.97 13.26
N ALA A 111 -8.81 5.89 13.38
CA ALA A 111 -8.75 4.91 14.46
C ALA A 111 -9.16 3.52 13.95
N VAL A 112 -8.72 2.49 14.66
CA VAL A 112 -9.32 1.14 14.61
C VAL A 112 -10.09 0.95 15.91
N ASP A 113 -11.41 1.06 15.82
CA ASP A 113 -12.31 1.10 16.97
C ASP A 113 -12.43 -0.25 17.70
N GLU A 114 -13.05 -0.18 18.89
CA GLU A 114 -13.27 -1.32 19.79
C GLU A 114 -13.90 -2.51 19.03
N TYR A 115 -13.28 -3.69 19.16
CA TYR A 115 -13.74 -4.94 18.53
C TYR A 115 -13.89 -4.92 17.00
N ALA A 116 -13.35 -3.93 16.27
CA ALA A 116 -13.59 -3.75 14.83
C ALA A 116 -13.35 -5.04 13.99
N PHE A 117 -12.34 -5.84 14.33
CA PHE A 117 -11.99 -7.12 13.71
C PHE A 117 -12.02 -8.29 14.69
N SER A 118 -12.60 -8.11 15.89
CA SER A 118 -12.58 -9.16 16.90
C SER A 118 -13.29 -10.41 16.39
N GLY A 119 -12.65 -11.57 16.52
CA GLY A 119 -13.18 -12.84 16.06
C GLY A 119 -13.11 -13.04 14.55
N CYS A 120 -12.42 -12.20 13.78
CA CYS A 120 -12.09 -12.51 12.38
C CYS A 120 -11.01 -13.61 12.34
N THR A 121 -11.41 -14.85 12.60
CA THR A 121 -10.48 -15.98 12.73
C THR A 121 -9.77 -16.31 11.42
N GLY A 122 -10.37 -15.98 10.27
CA GLY A 122 -9.78 -16.14 8.93
C GLY A 122 -8.75 -15.08 8.56
N LEU A 123 -8.69 -13.94 9.26
CA LEU A 123 -7.87 -12.79 8.86
C LEU A 123 -6.39 -13.15 8.99
N LYS A 124 -5.67 -13.13 7.86
CA LYS A 124 -4.25 -13.56 7.81
C LYS A 124 -3.28 -12.42 8.00
N GLN A 125 -3.63 -11.26 7.42
CA GLN A 125 -2.80 -10.08 7.39
C GLN A 125 -3.66 -8.82 7.35
N ILE A 126 -3.14 -7.72 7.90
CA ILE A 126 -3.75 -6.40 7.76
C ILE A 126 -2.69 -5.30 7.82
N THR A 127 -2.90 -4.24 7.04
CA THR A 127 -2.05 -3.03 7.06
C THR A 127 -2.86 -1.88 7.62
N ILE A 128 -2.37 -1.27 8.70
CA ILE A 128 -3.01 -0.10 9.31
C ILE A 128 -2.60 1.15 8.51
N PRO A 129 -3.55 1.98 8.04
CA PRO A 129 -3.22 3.19 7.27
C PRO A 129 -2.45 4.24 8.09
N GLU A 130 -1.60 5.02 7.43
CA GLU A 130 -0.75 6.07 8.02
C GLU A 130 -1.51 7.23 8.69
N ASN A 131 -2.83 7.32 8.54
CA ASN A 131 -3.62 8.35 9.22
C ASN A 131 -4.18 7.87 10.57
N VAL A 132 -4.05 6.58 10.89
CA VAL A 132 -4.56 6.01 12.13
C VAL A 132 -3.71 6.46 13.31
N GLN A 133 -4.39 6.93 14.36
CA GLN A 133 -3.81 7.44 15.59
C GLN A 133 -3.96 6.49 16.77
N SER A 134 -5.02 5.66 16.78
CA SER A 134 -5.28 4.69 17.85
C SER A 134 -5.78 3.33 17.35
N ILE A 135 -5.40 2.28 18.10
CA ILE A 135 -5.96 0.93 18.00
C ILE A 135 -6.57 0.61 19.37
N ASP A 136 -7.89 0.49 19.40
CA ASP A 136 -8.66 0.45 20.64
C ASP A 136 -8.82 -0.97 21.19
N ALA A 137 -9.52 -1.08 22.34
CA ALA A 137 -9.61 -2.31 23.09
C ALA A 137 -10.17 -3.46 22.24
N GLN A 138 -9.51 -4.61 22.33
CA GLN A 138 -9.90 -5.83 21.62
C GLN A 138 -10.10 -5.68 20.10
N ALA A 139 -9.53 -4.66 19.44
CA ALA A 139 -9.71 -4.40 18.01
C ALA A 139 -9.46 -5.64 17.12
N PHE A 140 -8.48 -6.47 17.44
CA PHE A 140 -8.12 -7.71 16.75
C PHE A 140 -8.27 -8.95 17.62
N ALA A 141 -9.01 -8.88 18.74
CA ALA A 141 -9.08 -9.97 19.69
C ALA A 141 -9.61 -11.26 19.03
N GLY A 142 -8.92 -12.38 19.20
CA GLY A 142 -9.32 -13.67 18.62
C GLY A 142 -9.07 -13.82 17.12
N CYS A 143 -8.34 -12.91 16.47
CA CYS A 143 -7.80 -13.15 15.12
C CYS A 143 -6.68 -14.20 15.17
N THR A 144 -7.06 -15.48 15.28
CA THR A 144 -6.11 -16.57 15.55
C THR A 144 -5.17 -16.89 14.38
N ASN A 145 -5.58 -16.59 13.15
CA ASN A 145 -4.76 -16.79 11.94
C ASN A 145 -4.00 -15.52 11.51
N LEU A 146 -4.12 -14.42 12.24
CA LEU A 146 -3.38 -13.20 11.94
C LEU A 146 -1.90 -13.43 12.22
N THR A 147 -1.10 -13.53 11.16
CA THR A 147 0.35 -13.77 11.26
C THR A 147 1.13 -12.46 11.21
N ASP A 148 0.65 -11.50 10.41
CA ASP A 148 1.38 -10.27 10.13
C ASP A 148 0.46 -9.05 10.20
N ILE A 149 0.89 -8.05 10.95
CA ILE A 149 0.24 -6.74 10.96
C ILE A 149 1.29 -5.64 10.86
N TYR A 150 1.03 -4.66 9.99
CA TYR A 150 1.88 -3.48 9.80
C TYR A 150 1.21 -2.28 10.46
N ILE A 151 1.90 -1.68 11.43
CA ILE A 151 1.39 -0.54 12.21
C ILE A 151 2.34 0.65 12.03
N PRO A 152 1.87 1.78 11.46
CA PRO A 152 2.70 2.95 11.22
C PRO A 152 3.05 3.68 12.52
N ASP A 153 4.11 4.50 12.48
CA ASP A 153 4.56 5.32 13.61
C ASP A 153 3.54 6.38 14.07
N THR A 154 2.56 6.69 13.21
CA THR A 154 1.44 7.60 13.49
C THR A 154 0.51 7.07 14.58
N VAL A 155 0.52 5.77 14.85
CA VAL A 155 -0.26 5.19 15.95
C VAL A 155 0.38 5.55 17.28
N THR A 156 -0.29 6.44 18.02
CA THR A 156 0.18 6.95 19.31
C THR A 156 -0.39 6.20 20.51
N SER A 157 -1.41 5.36 20.30
CA SER A 157 -2.04 4.56 21.36
C SER A 157 -2.48 3.19 20.86
N ILE A 158 -2.15 2.14 21.61
CA ILE A 158 -2.60 0.76 21.38
C ILE A 158 -3.10 0.21 22.71
N ALA A 159 -4.34 -0.29 22.76
CA ALA A 159 -4.89 -0.89 23.96
C ALA A 159 -4.18 -2.20 24.34
N ASP A 160 -4.03 -2.46 25.64
CA ASP A 160 -3.28 -3.60 26.17
C ASP A 160 -3.84 -4.98 25.73
N ASP A 161 -5.12 -5.04 25.39
CA ASP A 161 -5.85 -6.23 24.94
C ASP A 161 -6.23 -6.19 23.45
N ALA A 162 -5.71 -5.23 22.67
CA ALA A 162 -6.02 -5.08 21.25
C ALA A 162 -5.78 -6.36 20.44
N PHE A 163 -4.81 -7.18 20.83
CA PHE A 163 -4.43 -8.45 20.19
C PHE A 163 -4.64 -9.66 21.12
N LEU A 164 -5.62 -9.59 22.02
CA LEU A 164 -5.96 -10.70 22.93
C LEU A 164 -6.23 -11.99 22.12
N ASN A 165 -5.63 -13.12 22.51
CA ASN A 165 -5.73 -14.41 21.80
C ASN A 165 -5.24 -14.40 20.34
N CYS A 166 -4.33 -13.48 19.97
CA CYS A 166 -3.58 -13.53 18.71
C CYS A 166 -2.21 -14.19 18.91
N ASP A 167 -2.19 -15.51 19.05
CA ASP A 167 -0.98 -16.24 19.45
C ASP A 167 0.14 -16.19 18.41
N ASN A 168 -0.19 -16.06 17.12
CA ASN A 168 0.76 -16.12 16.00
C ASN A 168 1.12 -14.76 15.39
N VAL A 169 0.57 -13.65 15.91
CA VAL A 169 0.78 -12.33 15.31
C VAL A 169 2.22 -11.82 15.51
N THR A 170 2.78 -11.31 14.42
CA THR A 170 4.01 -10.52 14.34
C THR A 170 3.62 -9.09 13.97
N ILE A 171 4.01 -8.14 14.81
CA ILE A 171 3.77 -6.71 14.58
C ILE A 171 5.02 -6.11 13.93
N HIS A 172 4.86 -5.58 12.73
CA HIS A 172 5.87 -4.82 12.00
C HIS A 172 5.61 -3.33 12.26
N ALA A 173 6.61 -2.65 12.81
CA ALA A 173 6.50 -1.25 13.21
C ALA A 173 7.88 -0.56 13.21
N ASP A 174 7.89 0.76 13.04
CA ASP A 174 9.11 1.56 13.04
C ASP A 174 9.80 1.56 14.41
N GLU A 175 11.14 1.61 14.39
CA GLU A 175 11.94 1.61 15.61
C GLU A 175 11.59 2.80 16.52
N GLY A 176 11.31 2.52 17.79
CA GLY A 176 10.98 3.55 18.78
C GLY A 176 9.49 3.96 18.84
N SER A 177 8.67 3.53 17.88
CA SER A 177 7.21 3.77 17.86
C SER A 177 6.49 3.13 19.07
N VAL A 178 5.25 3.56 19.32
CA VAL A 178 4.38 2.94 20.34
C VAL A 178 4.10 1.49 19.96
N ALA A 179 3.91 1.21 18.67
CA ALA A 179 3.72 -0.13 18.14
C ALA A 179 4.93 -1.05 18.36
N ALA A 180 6.16 -0.56 18.17
CA ALA A 180 7.37 -1.34 18.46
C ALA A 180 7.49 -1.70 19.95
N LYS A 181 7.17 -0.77 20.85
CA LYS A 181 7.14 -1.03 22.30
C LYS A 181 6.05 -2.04 22.68
N PHE A 182 4.87 -1.92 22.08
CA PHE A 182 3.77 -2.85 22.26
C PHE A 182 4.15 -4.27 21.78
N ALA A 183 4.79 -4.38 20.61
CA ALA A 183 5.27 -5.65 20.07
C ALA A 183 6.26 -6.35 21.00
N GLN A 184 7.18 -5.59 21.63
CA GLN A 184 8.10 -6.11 22.65
C GLN A 184 7.36 -6.64 23.87
N LYS A 185 6.40 -5.86 24.43
CA LYS A 185 5.57 -6.29 25.56
C LYS A 185 4.78 -7.56 25.24
N LEU A 186 4.21 -7.66 24.04
CA LEU A 186 3.46 -8.83 23.60
C LEU A 186 4.37 -10.07 23.47
N ALA A 187 5.59 -9.91 22.94
CA ALA A 187 6.57 -10.99 22.84
C ALA A 187 7.04 -11.48 24.23
N GLU A 188 7.23 -10.57 25.18
CA GLU A 188 7.56 -10.91 26.57
C GLU A 188 6.44 -11.70 27.26
N GLN A 189 5.17 -11.28 27.08
CA GLN A 189 4.00 -12.00 27.62
C GLN A 189 3.88 -13.42 27.05
N LYS A 190 4.15 -13.60 25.74
CA LYS A 190 4.20 -14.93 25.10
C LYS A 190 5.36 -15.76 25.64
N SER A 191 6.53 -15.16 25.87
CA SER A 191 7.69 -15.86 26.44
C SER A 191 7.53 -16.25 27.91
N GLN A 192 6.72 -15.53 28.68
CA GLN A 192 6.42 -15.86 30.08
C GLN A 192 5.32 -16.94 30.22
N SER A 193 4.68 -17.33 29.11
CA SER A 193 3.60 -18.32 29.06
C SER A 193 4.04 -19.74 28.66
N PRO A 194 5.11 -20.32 29.23
CA PRO A 194 5.14 -21.78 29.39
C PRO A 194 5.61 -22.21 30.79
N LEU A 195 4.68 -22.24 31.74
CA LEU A 195 4.73 -23.15 32.89
C LEU A 195 3.34 -23.32 33.52
N VAL A 196 2.37 -23.79 32.71
CA VAL A 196 1.33 -24.66 33.25
C VAL A 196 1.55 -26.03 32.64
N THR A 197 2.37 -26.79 33.35
CA THR A 197 2.64 -28.20 33.15
C THR A 197 1.33 -28.94 32.94
N ALA A 198 1.32 -29.84 31.96
CA ALA A 198 0.33 -30.89 31.84
C ALA A 198 0.05 -31.48 33.24
N ALA A 199 -1.19 -31.38 33.69
CA ALA A 199 -1.66 -32.17 34.82
C ALA A 199 -1.92 -33.59 34.29
N PRO A 200 -1.14 -34.62 34.68
CA PRO A 200 -1.68 -35.96 34.66
C PRO A 200 -2.70 -36.03 35.78
N MET A 201 -3.92 -36.42 35.42
CA MET A 201 -4.95 -36.80 36.36
C MET A 201 -4.42 -37.98 37.19
N ALA A 202 -4.15 -37.75 38.47
CA ALA A 202 -3.91 -38.81 39.45
C ALA A 202 -4.61 -38.46 40.77
N THR A 203 -5.60 -39.28 41.11
CA THR A 203 -6.17 -39.45 42.45
C THR A 203 -5.04 -39.89 43.43
N PRO A 204 -5.11 -39.53 44.72
CA PRO A 204 -3.93 -39.34 45.56
C PRO A 204 -3.54 -40.59 46.37
N ALA A 205 -2.25 -40.71 46.72
CA ALA A 205 -1.78 -40.86 48.10
C ALA A 205 -0.28 -41.24 48.18
N ALA A 206 0.31 -40.79 49.30
CA ALA A 206 1.47 -41.31 50.04
C ALA A 206 2.86 -40.71 49.74
N ASP A 207 3.24 -39.78 50.63
CA ASP A 207 4.31 -39.90 51.64
C ASP A 207 5.78 -40.10 51.19
N GLY A 208 6.69 -39.29 51.76
CA GLY A 208 8.13 -39.58 51.73
C GLY A 208 9.07 -38.39 51.57
N THR A 209 9.58 -37.91 52.70
CA THR A 209 10.73 -37.01 52.93
C THR A 209 12.05 -37.45 52.27
N SER A 210 12.93 -36.50 51.89
CA SER A 210 14.32 -36.36 52.41
C SER A 210 15.17 -35.33 51.62
N ASP A 211 16.03 -34.66 52.38
CA ASP A 211 17.03 -33.62 52.07
C ASP A 211 18.02 -33.92 50.93
N SER A 212 18.59 -32.86 50.31
CA SER A 212 20.05 -32.65 50.18
C SER A 212 20.45 -31.28 49.58
N GLN A 213 21.56 -30.78 50.13
CA GLN A 213 22.20 -29.45 50.06
C GLN A 213 23.03 -29.10 48.78
N ALA A 214 23.44 -27.82 48.73
CA ALA A 214 24.68 -27.23 48.15
C ALA A 214 24.76 -26.98 46.62
N THR A 215 25.33 -25.89 46.05
CA THR A 215 26.14 -24.75 46.53
C THR A 215 26.31 -23.67 45.41
N THR A 216 26.27 -22.38 45.80
CA THR A 216 27.01 -21.15 45.36
C THR A 216 27.66 -20.96 43.96
N GLU A 217 27.23 -19.88 43.25
CA GLU A 217 27.93 -18.70 42.60
C GLU A 217 29.34 -18.81 41.93
N PRO A 218 29.82 -17.84 41.09
CA PRO A 218 29.18 -16.65 40.47
C PRO A 218 29.51 -16.40 38.96
N ALA A 219 28.93 -15.33 38.41
CA ALA A 219 29.16 -14.74 37.08
C ALA A 219 30.57 -14.11 36.90
N PRO A 220 30.92 -13.68 35.67
CA PRO A 220 31.69 -12.45 35.50
C PRO A 220 30.93 -11.38 34.70
N THR A 221 31.10 -10.18 35.23
CA THR A 221 30.70 -8.85 34.75
C THR A 221 31.65 -8.38 33.65
N GLU A 222 31.15 -7.77 32.58
CA GLU A 222 31.87 -6.79 31.77
C GLU A 222 30.94 -5.58 31.57
N THR A 223 31.44 -4.40 31.96
CA THR A 223 30.78 -3.08 31.86
C THR A 223 31.32 -2.33 30.62
N PRO A 224 30.65 -1.26 30.14
CA PRO A 224 30.58 -0.86 28.73
C PRO A 224 31.70 0.10 28.29
N THR A 225 31.91 0.24 26.98
CA THR A 225 32.62 1.38 26.37
C THR A 225 32.14 1.62 24.93
N PRO A 226 32.33 2.82 24.36
CA PRO A 226 31.33 3.86 24.19
C PRO A 226 30.81 3.98 22.73
N ALA A 227 29.73 4.76 22.60
CA ALA A 227 29.06 5.09 21.33
C ALA A 227 29.99 5.74 20.29
N PRO A 228 29.81 5.43 18.98
CA PRO A 228 30.12 6.36 17.92
C PRO A 228 28.89 7.26 17.66
N THR A 229 29.08 8.58 17.65
CA THR A 229 28.24 9.53 16.88
C THR A 229 28.96 9.73 15.55
N PRO A 230 28.30 9.77 14.36
CA PRO A 230 27.85 11.08 13.86
C PRO A 230 26.74 11.13 12.74
N VAL A 231 26.23 12.37 12.55
CA VAL A 231 25.56 13.08 11.40
C VAL A 231 24.17 12.65 10.87
N PRO A 232 23.18 13.59 10.74
CA PRO A 232 21.87 13.33 10.17
C PRO A 232 21.87 13.39 8.63
N GLY A 233 21.25 12.41 7.99
CA GLY A 233 21.03 12.42 6.54
C GLY A 233 20.16 11.24 6.07
N ASN A 234 19.17 11.60 5.26
CA ASN A 234 18.30 10.77 4.40
C ASN A 234 17.06 10.16 5.07
N VAL A 235 15.93 10.83 4.83
CA VAL A 235 14.58 10.29 4.99
C VAL A 235 14.43 9.23 3.90
N ILE A 236 14.41 7.97 4.31
CA ILE A 236 14.19 6.83 3.42
C ILE A 236 12.67 6.72 3.26
N GLY A 237 12.20 6.94 2.03
CA GLY A 237 10.80 6.83 1.65
C GLY A 237 10.21 5.47 2.03
N SER A 238 8.96 5.53 2.48
CA SER A 238 8.13 4.46 3.04
C SER A 238 8.12 3.20 2.17
N THR A 239 8.73 2.13 2.68
CA THR A 239 8.55 0.78 2.14
C THR A 239 7.17 0.28 2.59
N PHE A 240 6.26 0.05 1.63
CA PHE A 240 5.05 -0.73 1.85
C PHE A 240 5.27 -2.17 1.37
N VAL A 241 5.24 -3.11 2.30
CA VAL A 241 4.97 -4.53 2.01
C VAL A 241 3.54 -4.80 2.48
N VAL A 242 2.62 -4.91 1.53
CA VAL A 242 1.29 -5.48 1.78
C VAL A 242 1.39 -6.96 1.45
N GLY A 243 1.12 -7.84 2.42
CA GLY A 243 1.39 -9.26 2.29
C GLY A 243 0.71 -9.96 1.09
N ASN A 244 1.28 -11.10 0.71
CA ASN A 244 0.89 -12.20 -0.19
C ASN A 244 -0.12 -12.07 -1.36
N HIS A 245 -0.67 -10.91 -1.70
CA HIS A 245 -1.41 -10.69 -2.92
C HIS A 245 -0.86 -9.46 -3.64
N ALA A 246 -0.01 -9.69 -4.65
CA ALA A 246 0.30 -8.67 -5.64
C ALA A 246 -1.01 -8.27 -6.35
N MET A 247 -1.45 -7.03 -6.18
CA MET A 247 -2.52 -6.49 -7.01
C MET A 247 -2.01 -6.35 -8.45
N VAL A 248 -2.42 -7.29 -9.30
CA VAL A 248 -2.30 -7.15 -10.75
C VAL A 248 -3.33 -6.12 -11.18
N MET A 249 -2.89 -4.89 -11.44
CA MET A 249 -3.64 -3.98 -12.29
C MET A 249 -3.60 -4.53 -13.72
N MET A 250 -4.57 -5.37 -14.07
CA MET A 250 -4.86 -5.64 -15.47
C MET A 250 -5.30 -4.32 -16.11
N LEU A 251 -4.51 -3.82 -17.06
CA LEU A 251 -5.04 -2.90 -18.05
C LEU A 251 -6.01 -3.69 -18.94
N PRO A 252 -7.16 -3.10 -19.31
CA PRO A 252 -8.09 -3.76 -20.22
C PRO A 252 -7.46 -3.85 -21.61
N GLU A 253 -7.27 -5.07 -22.10
CA GLU A 253 -7.34 -5.28 -23.55
C GLU A 253 -8.74 -4.90 -24.02
N GLU A 254 -8.79 -4.25 -25.18
CA GLU A 254 -9.96 -3.67 -25.80
C GLU A 254 -11.24 -4.50 -25.66
N GLU A 255 -12.20 -4.03 -24.87
CA GLU A 255 -13.61 -4.21 -25.17
C GLU A 255 -14.45 -3.17 -24.42
N THR A 256 -15.45 -2.67 -25.12
CA THR A 256 -16.27 -1.50 -24.79
C THR A 256 -17.10 -1.63 -23.51
N VAL A 257 -16.84 -0.70 -22.58
CA VAL A 257 -17.69 -0.02 -21.57
C VAL A 257 -18.30 -0.81 -20.38
N GLN A 258 -18.13 -0.17 -19.20
CA GLN A 258 -18.95 -0.12 -17.98
C GLN A 258 -18.31 -0.77 -16.73
N GLN A 259 -17.30 -0.14 -16.11
CA GLN A 259 -16.92 -0.44 -14.71
C GLN A 259 -16.30 0.79 -13.98
N GLY A 260 -16.99 1.26 -12.94
CA GLY A 260 -16.41 1.62 -11.63
C GLY A 260 -15.66 2.94 -11.45
N TYR A 261 -15.27 3.65 -12.50
CA TYR A 261 -14.90 5.07 -12.37
C TYR A 261 -16.12 5.89 -12.78
N THR A 262 -16.70 6.68 -11.89
CA THR A 262 -17.55 7.78 -12.36
C THR A 262 -16.63 8.74 -13.10
N GLU A 263 -16.53 8.57 -14.42
CA GLU A 263 -16.11 9.64 -15.31
C GLU A 263 -16.95 10.86 -14.92
N PRO A 264 -16.35 12.01 -14.60
CA PRO A 264 -17.16 13.19 -14.34
C PRO A 264 -17.96 13.48 -15.63
N GLU A 265 -19.26 13.70 -15.52
CA GLU A 265 -20.10 14.15 -16.66
C GLU A 265 -19.63 15.51 -17.24
N THR A 266 -18.58 16.11 -16.67
CA THR A 266 -18.06 17.43 -17.02
C THR A 266 -16.82 17.42 -17.92
N GLY A 267 -16.36 16.27 -18.40
CA GLY A 267 -15.43 16.23 -19.53
C GLY A 267 -16.20 16.57 -20.81
N GLN A 268 -16.23 17.85 -21.21
CA GLN A 268 -16.81 18.21 -22.51
C GLN A 268 -16.03 17.45 -23.60
N GLU A 269 -16.66 16.47 -24.25
CA GLU A 269 -16.23 16.01 -25.56
C GLU A 269 -16.32 17.19 -26.52
N THR A 270 -15.25 17.98 -26.57
CA THR A 270 -15.12 19.09 -27.50
C THR A 270 -14.54 18.52 -28.78
N SER A 271 -15.41 18.28 -29.76
CA SER A 271 -15.00 18.11 -31.15
C SER A 271 -14.76 19.51 -31.74
N GLY A 272 -13.58 20.05 -31.50
CA GLY A 272 -13.12 21.35 -31.98
C GLY A 272 -11.74 21.26 -32.62
N GLU A 273 -11.33 22.31 -33.32
CA GLU A 273 -9.93 22.45 -33.74
C GLU A 273 -9.03 22.50 -32.50
N SER A 274 -7.89 21.78 -32.54
CA SER A 274 -6.84 21.82 -31.52
C SER A 274 -6.45 23.27 -31.23
N GLN A 275 -6.47 23.65 -29.95
CA GLN A 275 -6.18 25.00 -29.47
C GLN A 275 -5.15 24.96 -28.34
N ASP A 276 -4.24 25.91 -28.38
CA ASP A 276 -3.32 26.16 -27.28
C ASP A 276 -4.08 26.72 -26.08
N ILE A 277 -3.86 26.14 -24.90
CA ILE A 277 -4.56 26.52 -23.67
C ILE A 277 -3.56 26.92 -22.58
N THR A 278 -4.04 27.77 -21.67
CA THR A 278 -3.45 27.88 -20.32
C THR A 278 -4.32 27.07 -19.38
N ALA A 279 -3.72 26.13 -18.65
CA ALA A 279 -4.46 25.26 -17.74
C ALA A 279 -5.07 26.08 -16.59
N GLU A 280 -6.29 25.74 -16.20
CA GLU A 280 -6.98 26.35 -15.07
C GLU A 280 -6.60 25.62 -13.79
N THR A 281 -6.34 26.40 -12.73
CA THR A 281 -5.97 25.89 -11.42
C THR A 281 -6.94 26.33 -10.34
N GLU A 282 -7.10 25.47 -9.34
CA GLU A 282 -7.84 25.72 -8.11
C GLU A 282 -6.85 25.56 -6.95
N ASP A 283 -6.66 26.63 -6.16
CA ASP A 283 -5.70 26.66 -5.05
C ASP A 283 -4.27 26.21 -5.40
N GLY A 284 -3.80 26.57 -6.61
CA GLY A 284 -2.46 26.21 -7.09
C GLY A 284 -2.35 24.77 -7.59
N LYS A 285 -3.47 24.07 -7.80
CA LYS A 285 -3.50 22.70 -8.33
C LYS A 285 -4.34 22.63 -9.59
N ILE A 286 -3.94 21.81 -10.56
CA ILE A 286 -4.85 21.44 -11.64
C ILE A 286 -5.75 20.32 -11.10
N PRO A 287 -7.09 20.50 -11.10
CA PRO A 287 -8.00 19.48 -10.56
C PRO A 287 -7.87 18.13 -11.29
N GLU A 288 -8.16 17.06 -10.57
CA GLU A 288 -8.29 15.74 -11.18
C GLU A 288 -9.32 15.75 -12.32
N TRP A 289 -9.03 15.02 -13.39
CA TRP A 289 -9.88 14.90 -14.58
C TRP A 289 -10.22 16.18 -15.36
N LYS A 290 -9.63 17.34 -15.02
CA LYS A 290 -10.02 18.66 -15.56
C LYS A 290 -10.09 18.74 -17.10
N TYR A 291 -9.14 18.12 -17.78
CA TYR A 291 -8.99 18.04 -19.25
C TYR A 291 -9.04 16.60 -19.76
N TYR A 292 -9.61 15.68 -18.98
CA TYR A 292 -9.73 14.27 -19.38
C TYR A 292 -10.51 14.14 -20.69
N ARG A 293 -9.97 13.33 -21.63
CA ARG A 293 -10.52 13.10 -22.97
C ARG A 293 -10.72 14.35 -23.83
N ASN A 294 -10.10 15.47 -23.48
CA ASN A 294 -10.27 16.71 -24.25
C ASN A 294 -9.48 16.65 -25.56
N GLN A 295 -10.19 16.55 -26.68
CA GLN A 295 -9.63 16.42 -28.04
C GLN A 295 -9.37 17.77 -28.73
N SER A 296 -9.62 18.89 -28.05
CA SER A 296 -9.38 20.23 -28.58
C SER A 296 -8.15 20.89 -27.95
N VAL A 297 -7.32 20.14 -27.21
CA VAL A 297 -6.14 20.66 -26.52
C VAL A 297 -4.90 20.43 -27.38
N GLY A 298 -4.21 21.51 -27.75
CA GLY A 298 -2.93 21.50 -28.46
C GLY A 298 -1.76 21.68 -27.49
N ALA A 299 -1.08 22.83 -27.54
CA ALA A 299 -0.07 23.15 -26.55
C ALA A 299 -0.69 23.57 -25.20
N VAL A 300 -0.20 22.99 -24.10
CA VAL A 300 -0.66 23.29 -22.74
C VAL A 300 0.38 24.10 -22.00
N SER A 301 0.01 25.29 -21.55
CA SER A 301 0.80 26.10 -20.62
C SER A 301 0.27 25.94 -19.21
N ILE A 302 1.08 25.41 -18.29
CA ILE A 302 0.74 25.30 -16.87
C ILE A 302 1.05 26.65 -16.20
N PRO A 303 0.10 27.29 -15.50
CA PRO A 303 0.29 28.65 -15.00
C PRO A 303 1.27 28.72 -13.81
N GLU A 304 2.01 29.82 -13.69
CA GLU A 304 2.88 30.11 -12.54
C GLU A 304 2.15 29.99 -11.19
N GLY A 305 2.84 29.41 -10.20
CA GLY A 305 2.24 29.13 -8.88
C GLY A 305 1.48 27.80 -8.80
N THR A 306 1.44 27.01 -9.88
CA THR A 306 0.95 25.63 -9.83
C THR A 306 1.95 24.73 -9.12
N THR A 307 1.51 24.00 -8.09
CA THR A 307 2.34 23.04 -7.35
C THR A 307 2.04 21.59 -7.72
N GLU A 308 0.81 21.29 -8.15
CA GLU A 308 0.36 19.91 -8.37
C GLU A 308 -0.50 19.78 -9.64
N ILE A 309 -0.22 18.75 -10.42
CA ILE A 309 -1.06 18.35 -11.55
C ILE A 309 -1.83 17.11 -11.12
N GLY A 310 -3.14 17.26 -10.97
CA GLY A 310 -3.99 16.22 -10.39
C GLY A 310 -4.10 14.96 -11.23
N ARG A 311 -4.62 13.93 -10.58
CA ARG A 311 -4.87 12.62 -11.16
C ARG A 311 -5.68 12.68 -12.45
N PHE A 312 -5.22 12.00 -13.49
CA PHE A 312 -5.88 11.97 -14.81
C PHE A 312 -6.19 13.36 -15.41
N ALA A 313 -5.55 14.44 -14.95
CA ALA A 313 -5.92 15.81 -15.31
C ALA A 313 -5.98 16.03 -16.83
N PHE A 314 -5.07 15.44 -17.59
CA PHE A 314 -5.00 15.51 -19.06
C PHE A 314 -5.10 14.14 -19.72
N SER A 315 -5.47 13.08 -18.99
CA SER A 315 -5.46 11.73 -19.55
C SER A 315 -6.40 11.63 -20.76
N ARG A 316 -5.95 10.92 -21.80
CA ARG A 316 -6.65 10.76 -23.08
C ARG A 316 -6.94 12.07 -23.83
N SER A 317 -6.23 13.16 -23.50
CA SER A 317 -6.34 14.42 -24.24
C SER A 317 -5.43 14.41 -25.47
N SER A 318 -5.70 15.30 -26.43
CA SER A 318 -4.89 15.50 -27.63
C SER A 318 -3.65 16.38 -27.41
N ALA A 319 -3.22 16.58 -26.15
CA ALA A 319 -2.17 17.53 -25.81
C ALA A 319 -0.86 17.21 -26.56
N GLU A 320 -0.39 18.16 -27.37
CA GLU A 320 0.78 17.98 -28.25
C GLU A 320 2.10 18.33 -27.53
N SER A 321 2.03 19.29 -26.61
CA SER A 321 3.16 19.74 -25.80
C SER A 321 2.68 20.31 -24.48
N VAL A 322 3.57 20.30 -23.48
CA VAL A 322 3.32 20.86 -22.16
C VAL A 322 4.50 21.74 -21.75
N THR A 323 4.19 22.91 -21.21
CA THR A 323 5.17 23.81 -20.57
C THR A 323 4.88 23.88 -19.08
N PHE A 324 5.83 23.43 -18.26
CA PHE A 324 5.74 23.50 -16.80
C PHE A 324 6.44 24.77 -16.26
N PRO A 325 5.86 25.47 -15.27
CA PRO A 325 6.52 26.54 -14.56
C PRO A 325 7.42 26.00 -13.44
N GLU A 326 8.35 26.84 -12.99
CA GLU A 326 9.12 26.59 -11.78
C GLU A 326 8.18 26.67 -10.56
N GLY A 327 8.00 25.55 -9.86
CA GLY A 327 7.08 25.46 -8.72
C GLY A 327 6.21 24.21 -8.73
N VAL A 328 6.07 23.53 -9.87
CA VAL A 328 5.42 22.22 -9.92
C VAL A 328 6.27 21.22 -9.15
N THR A 329 5.72 20.66 -8.08
CA THR A 329 6.39 19.67 -7.24
C THR A 329 5.92 18.25 -7.49
N THR A 330 4.67 18.09 -7.92
CA THR A 330 4.01 16.79 -8.02
C THR A 330 3.23 16.64 -9.33
N ILE A 331 3.48 15.53 -10.03
CA ILE A 331 2.71 15.07 -11.18
C ILE A 331 2.07 13.74 -10.76
N ASP A 332 0.76 13.75 -10.62
CA ASP A 332 -0.03 12.71 -9.97
C ASP A 332 -0.33 11.53 -10.91
N TYR A 333 -0.97 10.49 -10.38
CA TYR A 333 -1.20 9.25 -11.11
C TYR A 333 -1.91 9.49 -12.44
N ALA A 334 -1.31 8.97 -13.51
CA ALA A 334 -1.86 8.99 -14.86
C ALA A 334 -2.24 10.40 -15.39
N SER A 335 -1.63 11.49 -14.90
CA SER A 335 -1.99 12.85 -15.30
C SER A 335 -1.99 13.08 -16.83
N PHE A 336 -1.06 12.49 -17.58
CA PHE A 336 -0.95 12.57 -19.05
C PHE A 336 -1.07 11.20 -19.74
N TYR A 337 -1.73 10.23 -19.10
CA TYR A 337 -1.88 8.87 -19.64
C TYR A 337 -2.70 8.86 -20.95
N HIS A 338 -2.21 8.19 -22.02
CA HIS A 338 -2.82 8.23 -23.37
C HIS A 338 -2.89 9.63 -23.99
N CYS A 339 -1.87 10.47 -23.78
CA CYS A 339 -1.68 11.68 -24.60
C CYS A 339 -0.77 11.32 -25.77
N ASP A 340 -1.31 10.59 -26.73
CA ASP A 340 -0.52 9.94 -27.79
C ASP A 340 0.23 10.98 -28.67
N ASP A 341 -0.27 12.21 -28.76
CA ASP A 341 0.37 13.32 -29.49
C ASP A 341 1.44 14.08 -28.68
N LEU A 342 1.60 13.78 -27.39
CA LEU A 342 2.57 14.43 -26.51
C LEU A 342 3.97 13.88 -26.76
N ASN A 343 4.75 14.54 -27.61
CA ASN A 343 6.01 14.01 -28.13
C ASN A 343 7.28 14.43 -27.36
N SER A 344 7.18 15.42 -26.46
CA SER A 344 8.32 15.90 -25.68
C SER A 344 7.87 16.48 -24.35
N VAL A 345 8.55 16.09 -23.27
CA VAL A 345 8.27 16.55 -21.90
C VAL A 345 9.57 16.99 -21.24
N ILE A 346 9.62 18.24 -20.79
CA ILE A 346 10.75 18.80 -20.03
C ILE A 346 10.26 19.11 -18.63
N LEU A 347 10.70 18.31 -17.66
CA LEU A 347 10.32 18.50 -16.25
C LEU A 347 11.22 19.55 -15.58
N PRO A 348 10.66 20.48 -14.77
CA PRO A 348 11.44 21.47 -14.04
C PRO A 348 12.12 20.84 -12.81
N ASP A 349 13.19 21.48 -12.32
CA ASP A 349 13.99 20.98 -11.19
C ASP A 349 13.22 21.00 -9.86
N THR A 350 12.10 21.70 -9.80
CA THR A 350 11.21 21.72 -8.64
C THR A 350 10.41 20.44 -8.46
N VAL A 351 10.30 19.60 -9.49
CA VAL A 351 9.53 18.35 -9.39
C VAL A 351 10.25 17.39 -8.44
N THR A 352 9.49 16.86 -7.48
CA THR A 352 9.98 15.92 -6.46
C THR A 352 9.28 14.57 -6.52
N ARG A 353 8.12 14.49 -7.19
CA ARG A 353 7.36 13.26 -7.38
C ARG A 353 6.68 13.22 -8.75
N VAL A 354 6.90 12.11 -9.46
CA VAL A 354 6.20 11.75 -10.70
C VAL A 354 5.59 10.38 -10.47
N GLU A 355 4.26 10.33 -10.37
CA GLU A 355 3.54 9.12 -9.97
C GLU A 355 3.36 8.12 -11.12
N ALA A 356 2.98 6.90 -10.74
CA ALA A 356 2.82 5.80 -11.67
C ALA A 356 1.92 6.18 -12.87
N LYS A 357 2.37 5.78 -14.05
CA LYS A 357 1.68 5.98 -15.34
C LYS A 357 1.47 7.44 -15.76
N ALA A 358 2.07 8.42 -15.09
CA ALA A 358 1.88 9.84 -15.41
C ALA A 358 2.07 10.15 -16.92
N PHE A 359 3.02 9.49 -17.59
CA PHE A 359 3.34 9.68 -19.02
C PHE A 359 3.27 8.39 -19.86
N THR A 360 2.62 7.32 -19.36
CA THR A 360 2.51 6.05 -20.10
C THR A 360 1.55 6.21 -21.28
N HIS A 361 1.88 5.59 -22.43
CA HIS A 361 1.21 5.81 -23.72
C HIS A 361 1.17 7.29 -24.07
N THR A 362 2.34 7.87 -24.27
CA THR A 362 2.49 9.21 -24.83
C THR A 362 3.45 9.11 -25.98
N GLY A 363 3.35 9.96 -27.01
CA GLY A 363 4.30 9.93 -28.12
C GLY A 363 5.76 10.03 -27.67
N TRP A 364 6.01 10.72 -26.56
CA TRP A 364 7.31 10.84 -25.90
C TRP A 364 7.80 9.52 -25.30
N MET A 365 6.94 8.78 -24.58
CA MET A 365 7.30 7.49 -24.00
C MET A 365 7.41 6.41 -25.07
N ASP A 366 6.49 6.39 -26.02
CA ASP A 366 6.44 5.41 -27.09
C ASP A 366 7.66 5.57 -28.02
N ASP A 367 8.06 6.81 -28.35
CA ASP A 367 9.31 7.07 -29.08
C ASP A 367 10.55 6.63 -28.29
N PHE A 368 10.56 6.83 -26.97
CA PHE A 368 11.64 6.31 -26.13
C PHE A 368 11.70 4.78 -26.17
N GLU A 369 10.57 4.09 -25.98
CA GLU A 369 10.52 2.63 -25.97
C GLU A 369 10.94 2.03 -27.32
N GLU A 370 10.41 2.56 -28.43
CA GLU A 370 10.59 2.01 -29.77
C GLU A 370 11.88 2.47 -30.46
N ASN A 371 12.25 3.75 -30.34
CA ASN A 371 13.27 4.38 -31.20
C ASN A 371 14.55 4.78 -30.46
N SER A 372 14.51 5.01 -29.14
CA SER A 372 15.70 5.41 -28.39
C SER A 372 16.77 4.30 -28.35
N MET A 373 18.04 4.69 -28.43
CA MET A 373 19.19 3.79 -28.21
C MET A 373 19.66 3.81 -26.74
N ASP A 374 19.15 4.75 -25.95
CA ASP A 374 19.48 4.89 -24.53
C ASP A 374 18.53 4.05 -23.68
N ASP A 375 19.08 3.42 -22.63
CA ASP A 375 18.30 2.59 -21.71
C ASP A 375 17.54 3.42 -20.68
N TYR A 376 17.92 4.69 -20.46
CA TYR A 376 17.32 5.59 -19.47
C TYR A 376 16.60 6.75 -20.16
N LEU A 377 15.35 6.97 -19.78
CA LEU A 377 14.62 8.19 -20.12
C LEU A 377 14.75 9.19 -18.97
N ILE A 378 15.59 10.19 -19.16
CA ILE A 378 15.82 11.25 -18.17
C ILE A 378 15.29 12.58 -18.72
N SER A 379 14.43 13.25 -17.95
CA SER A 379 13.97 14.60 -18.22
C SER A 379 14.49 15.53 -17.13
N GLY A 380 15.41 16.44 -17.48
CA GLY A 380 16.13 17.25 -16.51
C GLY A 380 17.02 16.39 -15.61
N ASP A 381 16.73 16.36 -14.32
CA ASP A 381 17.38 15.52 -13.31
C ASP A 381 16.48 14.37 -12.81
N ILE A 382 15.45 14.03 -13.58
CA ILE A 382 14.42 13.05 -13.21
C ILE A 382 14.48 11.85 -14.13
N LEU A 383 14.73 10.68 -13.55
CA LEU A 383 14.63 9.41 -14.25
C LEU A 383 13.17 8.98 -14.31
N VAL A 384 12.61 8.92 -15.52
CA VAL A 384 11.18 8.69 -15.77
C VAL A 384 10.90 7.27 -16.25
N ALA A 385 11.81 6.67 -17.01
CA ALA A 385 11.68 5.28 -17.46
C ALA A 385 13.06 4.63 -17.66
N TYR A 386 13.07 3.30 -17.60
CA TYR A 386 14.22 2.47 -17.94
C TYR A 386 13.75 1.31 -18.81
N LYS A 387 14.53 0.93 -19.82
CA LYS A 387 14.20 -0.18 -20.73
C LYS A 387 15.33 -1.20 -20.93
N GLY A 388 16.44 -1.04 -20.19
CA GLY A 388 17.57 -1.96 -20.30
C GLY A 388 17.27 -3.31 -19.64
N ASP A 389 18.06 -4.32 -19.98
CA ASP A 389 17.85 -5.72 -19.54
C ASP A 389 18.91 -6.22 -18.56
N LEU A 390 19.79 -5.33 -18.09
CA LEU A 390 20.91 -5.69 -17.25
C LEU A 390 20.46 -6.10 -15.82
N PRO A 391 21.07 -7.15 -15.24
CA PRO A 391 20.80 -7.55 -13.86
C PRO A 391 21.44 -6.63 -12.82
N GLU A 392 22.34 -5.74 -13.26
CA GLU A 392 23.01 -4.73 -12.44
C GLU A 392 23.00 -3.41 -13.19
N VAL A 393 22.46 -2.37 -12.55
CA VAL A 393 22.21 -1.05 -13.14
C VAL A 393 22.93 0.01 -12.32
N THR A 394 23.46 1.03 -12.99
CA THR A 394 24.04 2.22 -12.34
C THR A 394 23.25 3.42 -12.79
N ILE A 395 22.57 4.08 -11.86
CA ILE A 395 21.79 5.28 -12.17
C ILE A 395 22.78 6.41 -12.53
N PRO A 396 22.59 7.12 -13.65
CA PRO A 396 23.52 8.18 -14.07
C PRO A 396 23.69 9.30 -13.04
N ASP A 397 24.92 9.80 -12.90
CA ASP A 397 25.24 10.96 -12.06
C ASP A 397 24.39 12.18 -12.45
N GLY A 398 23.88 12.89 -11.45
CA GLY A 398 23.05 14.07 -11.64
C GLY A 398 21.55 13.77 -11.64
N VAL A 399 21.13 12.49 -11.66
CA VAL A 399 19.74 12.12 -11.36
C VAL A 399 19.45 12.42 -9.89
N ARG A 400 18.42 13.22 -9.64
CA ARG A 400 17.91 13.62 -8.33
C ARG A 400 16.65 12.85 -7.94
N VAL A 401 15.76 12.62 -8.90
CA VAL A 401 14.46 11.97 -8.68
C VAL A 401 14.38 10.72 -9.54
N ILE A 402 13.96 9.61 -8.95
CA ILE A 402 13.55 8.40 -9.67
C ILE A 402 12.03 8.33 -9.58
N ALA A 403 11.32 8.32 -10.71
CA ALA A 403 9.87 8.28 -10.75
C ALA A 403 9.32 6.93 -10.23
N ASP A 404 8.01 6.90 -9.98
CA ASP A 404 7.32 5.67 -9.59
C ASP A 404 7.42 4.60 -10.68
N GLU A 405 7.50 3.34 -10.25
CA GLU A 405 7.47 2.15 -11.11
C GLU A 405 8.58 2.04 -12.20
N VAL A 406 9.60 2.91 -12.23
CA VAL A 406 10.64 2.96 -13.28
C VAL A 406 11.25 1.59 -13.60
N PHE A 407 11.62 0.81 -12.57
CA PHE A 407 12.19 -0.52 -12.71
C PHE A 407 11.21 -1.64 -12.38
N ARG A 408 9.94 -1.35 -12.08
CA ARG A 408 8.98 -2.35 -11.53
C ARG A 408 8.85 -3.61 -12.39
N SER A 409 8.86 -3.45 -13.71
CA SER A 409 8.72 -4.56 -14.66
C SER A 409 10.03 -5.33 -14.94
N HIS A 410 11.16 -4.89 -14.36
CA HIS A 410 12.49 -5.47 -14.62
C HIS A 410 12.82 -6.59 -13.63
N THR A 411 12.14 -7.73 -13.76
CA THR A 411 12.23 -8.85 -12.81
C THR A 411 13.61 -9.52 -12.74
N GLU A 412 14.47 -9.32 -13.73
CA GLU A 412 15.84 -9.85 -13.77
C GLU A 412 16.86 -8.94 -13.10
N LEU A 413 16.47 -7.70 -12.77
CA LEU A 413 17.30 -6.77 -12.01
C LEU A 413 17.59 -7.37 -10.63
N LYS A 414 18.83 -7.23 -10.18
CA LYS A 414 19.29 -7.75 -8.88
C LYS A 414 20.00 -6.70 -8.06
N LYS A 415 20.60 -5.72 -8.72
CA LYS A 415 21.46 -4.72 -8.09
C LYS A 415 21.32 -3.37 -8.76
N VAL A 416 21.28 -2.31 -7.96
CA VAL A 416 21.26 -0.92 -8.43
C VAL A 416 22.28 -0.10 -7.66
N HIS A 417 23.11 0.65 -8.36
CA HIS A 417 23.99 1.67 -7.79
C HIS A 417 23.32 3.04 -7.92
N LEU A 418 23.10 3.70 -6.79
CA LEU A 418 22.53 5.03 -6.69
C LEU A 418 23.63 6.07 -6.48
N PRO A 419 23.69 7.13 -7.31
CA PRO A 419 24.60 8.23 -7.08
C PRO A 419 24.10 9.10 -5.92
N ALA A 420 25.03 9.79 -5.25
CA ALA A 420 24.72 10.67 -4.12
C ALA A 420 23.76 11.84 -4.46
N SER A 421 23.54 12.12 -5.75
CA SER A 421 22.59 13.13 -6.20
C SER A 421 21.12 12.73 -5.99
N VAL A 422 20.81 11.43 -5.87
CA VAL A 422 19.43 10.95 -5.70
C VAL A 422 18.91 11.35 -4.32
N THR A 423 17.89 12.20 -4.29
CA THR A 423 17.21 12.64 -3.05
C THR A 423 15.81 12.08 -2.92
N ASN A 424 15.18 11.67 -4.02
CA ASN A 424 13.81 11.20 -4.06
C ASN A 424 13.71 9.92 -4.90
N ILE A 425 13.10 8.89 -4.32
CA ILE A 425 12.81 7.63 -5.00
C ILE A 425 11.31 7.42 -4.93
N GLY A 426 10.69 7.26 -6.09
CA GLY A 426 9.25 7.06 -6.24
C GLY A 426 8.78 5.70 -5.75
N ASP A 427 7.47 5.59 -5.60
CA ASP A 427 6.81 4.39 -5.09
C ASP A 427 6.98 3.23 -6.09
N SER A 428 7.34 2.06 -5.57
CA SER A 428 7.62 0.87 -6.37
C SER A 428 8.65 1.10 -7.50
N ALA A 429 9.53 2.11 -7.36
CA ALA A 429 10.54 2.42 -8.37
C ALA A 429 11.43 1.21 -8.66
N PHE A 430 11.69 0.34 -7.68
CA PHE A 430 12.46 -0.90 -7.83
C PHE A 430 11.61 -2.14 -7.52
N PRO A 431 11.89 -3.29 -8.17
CA PRO A 431 11.34 -4.59 -7.76
C PRO A 431 11.70 -4.94 -6.32
N GLU A 432 10.93 -5.85 -5.71
CA GLU A 432 11.27 -6.36 -4.38
C GLU A 432 12.56 -7.20 -4.40
N GLY A 433 13.40 -7.06 -3.36
CA GLY A 433 14.60 -7.89 -3.18
C GLY A 433 15.84 -7.43 -3.94
N ILE A 434 15.85 -6.22 -4.50
CA ILE A 434 17.01 -5.61 -5.14
C ILE A 434 18.05 -5.16 -4.11
N GLU A 435 19.32 -5.44 -4.38
CA GLU A 435 20.45 -4.89 -3.64
C GLU A 435 20.70 -3.43 -4.09
N ILE A 436 20.34 -2.47 -3.25
CA ILE A 436 20.61 -1.04 -3.48
C ILE A 436 21.95 -0.67 -2.85
N ILE A 437 22.87 -0.16 -3.66
CA ILE A 437 24.19 0.33 -3.25
C ILE A 437 24.18 1.85 -3.39
N ASN A 438 24.35 2.56 -2.28
CA ASN A 438 24.51 4.01 -2.29
C ASN A 438 26.01 4.35 -2.41
N GLU A 439 26.38 5.17 -3.39
CA GLU A 439 27.76 5.66 -3.56
C GLU A 439 28.12 6.88 -2.69
#